data_AF-A0A7V4G7N6-F1
#
_entry.id   AF-A0A7V4G7N6-F1
#
_cell.length_a   1.000
_cell.length_b   1.000
_cell.length_c   1.000
_cell.angle_alpha   90.00
_cell.angle_beta   90.00
_cell.angle_gamma   90.00
#
_symmetry.space_group_name_H-M   'P 1'
#
loop_
_entity.id
_entity.type
_entity.pdbx_description
1 polymer ?
#
loop_
_entity_poly.entity_id
_entity_poly.type
_entity_poly.pdbx_seq_one_letter_code
_entity_poly.pdbx_strand_id
1 'polypeptide(L)'
;MKLWWQTAVLLLLLTQMGWSTPASAGEKGEVVCGHSGCGYRTSLTIGGGRNSPSVTGYCMSQRQFIRVKLDSWKEYRQPHFCPRGKELMIPIYGGEDVRGLPCPRCGRRTLRYERRLMFD
;
A
#
# COMPACT_ATOMS: atom_id res chain seq x y z
N MET A 1 34.14 -34.26 27.12
CA MET A 1 32.78 -33.75 27.38
C MET A 1 32.76 -32.22 27.32
N LYS A 2 32.97 -31.61 26.13
CA LYS A 2 33.09 -30.14 25.99
C LYS A 2 32.51 -29.60 24.68
N LEU A 3 31.79 -30.43 23.93
CA LEU A 3 31.33 -30.12 22.57
C LEU A 3 29.80 -29.91 22.48
N TRP A 4 29.06 -30.16 23.56
CA TRP A 4 27.58 -30.20 23.54
C TRP A 4 26.93 -28.90 24.02
N TRP A 5 27.70 -27.99 24.61
CA TRP A 5 27.20 -26.68 25.06
C TRP A 5 27.19 -25.64 23.94
N GLN A 6 28.13 -25.72 22.99
CA GLN A 6 28.22 -24.77 21.87
C GLN A 6 27.06 -24.95 20.87
N THR A 7 26.53 -26.17 20.72
CA THR A 7 25.39 -26.44 19.83
C THR A 7 24.06 -25.92 20.40
N ALA A 8 23.88 -25.94 21.73
CA ALA A 8 22.66 -25.46 22.37
C ALA A 8 22.48 -23.94 22.24
N VAL A 9 23.58 -23.17 22.27
CA VAL A 9 23.54 -21.70 22.13
C VAL A 9 23.21 -21.27 20.70
N LEU A 10 23.69 -22.00 19.69
CA LEU A 10 23.40 -21.68 18.29
C LEU A 10 21.91 -21.89 17.93
N LEU A 11 21.27 -22.90 18.50
CA LEU A 11 19.85 -23.20 18.29
C LEU A 11 18.92 -22.15 18.93
N LEU A 12 19.36 -21.52 20.03
CA LEU A 12 18.62 -20.45 20.71
C LEU A 12 18.70 -19.09 19.99
N LEU A 13 19.73 -18.86 19.17
CA LEU A 13 19.87 -17.63 18.39
C LEU A 13 19.01 -17.63 17.11
N LEU A 14 18.75 -18.80 16.52
CA LEU A 14 17.95 -18.93 15.29
C LEU A 14 16.44 -18.79 15.54
N THR A 15 15.96 -19.05 16.76
CA THR A 15 14.53 -18.90 17.11
C THR A 15 14.12 -17.45 17.40
N GLN A 16 15.07 -16.52 17.49
CA GLN A 16 14.80 -15.10 17.71
C GLN A 16 14.83 -14.24 16.43
N MET A 17 14.96 -14.86 15.25
CA MET A 17 14.66 -14.20 13.98
C MET A 17 13.14 -14.00 13.86
N GLY A 18 12.63 -13.06 14.66
CA GLY A 18 11.32 -12.49 14.49
C GLY A 18 11.16 -12.09 13.04
N TRP A 19 10.13 -12.62 12.41
CA TRP A 19 9.73 -12.26 11.07
C TRP A 19 9.33 -10.79 11.08
N SER A 20 10.30 -9.91 10.86
CA SER A 20 10.01 -8.60 10.30
C SER A 20 9.42 -8.89 8.94
N THR A 21 8.09 -8.75 8.85
CA THR A 21 7.43 -8.75 7.55
C THR A 21 8.16 -7.70 6.72
N PRO A 22 8.76 -8.08 5.58
CA PRO A 22 9.40 -7.09 4.73
C PRO A 22 8.30 -6.07 4.42
N ALA A 23 8.54 -4.81 4.77
CA ALA A 23 7.72 -3.71 4.29
C ALA A 23 7.68 -3.88 2.77
N SER A 24 6.54 -4.35 2.25
CA SER A 24 6.45 -4.80 0.87
C SER A 24 6.83 -3.63 -0.02
N ALA A 25 7.94 -3.80 -0.74
CA ALA A 25 8.40 -2.82 -1.71
C ALA A 25 7.30 -2.71 -2.78
N GLY A 26 6.62 -1.57 -2.83
CA GLY A 26 5.64 -1.21 -3.86
C GLY A 26 4.60 -2.30 -4.21
N GLU A 27 3.43 -2.30 -3.57
CA GLU A 27 2.35 -3.21 -3.98
C GLU A 27 1.68 -2.70 -5.27
N LYS A 28 1.48 -3.56 -6.27
CA LYS A 28 0.74 -3.24 -7.49
C LYS A 28 -0.50 -4.12 -7.61
N GLY A 29 -1.59 -3.51 -8.07
CA GLY A 29 -2.86 -4.21 -8.22
C GLY A 29 -3.87 -3.36 -8.95
N GLU A 30 -5.09 -3.85 -9.02
CA GLU A 30 -6.19 -3.16 -9.69
C GLU A 30 -7.31 -2.83 -8.72
N VAL A 31 -7.79 -1.61 -8.79
CA VAL A 31 -9.02 -1.20 -8.13
C VAL A 31 -10.17 -1.39 -9.12
N VAL A 32 -11.13 -2.21 -8.74
CA VAL A 32 -12.34 -2.52 -9.52
C VAL A 32 -13.59 -2.10 -8.77
N CYS A 33 -14.60 -1.59 -9.48
CA CYS A 33 -15.91 -1.33 -8.89
C CYS A 33 -16.81 -2.56 -9.03
N GLY A 34 -17.29 -3.09 -7.90
CA GLY A 34 -18.20 -4.25 -7.88
C GLY A 34 -19.64 -3.95 -8.24
N HIS A 35 -20.01 -2.70 -8.57
CA HIS A 35 -21.35 -2.38 -9.01
C HIS A 35 -21.59 -2.86 -10.45
N SER A 36 -22.66 -3.64 -10.65
CA SER A 36 -23.12 -4.07 -11.97
C SER A 36 -23.29 -2.88 -12.92
N GLY A 37 -22.74 -3.01 -14.13
CA GLY A 37 -22.82 -1.98 -15.17
C GLY A 37 -21.85 -0.79 -15.02
N CYS A 38 -21.09 -0.67 -13.92
CA CYS A 38 -20.13 0.44 -13.78
C CYS A 38 -18.86 0.24 -14.63
N GLY A 39 -18.28 -0.96 -14.59
CA GLY A 39 -17.07 -1.31 -15.35
C GLY A 39 -15.84 -0.45 -15.03
N TYR A 40 -15.79 0.20 -13.87
CA TYR A 40 -14.61 0.98 -13.47
C TYR A 40 -13.49 0.03 -13.04
N ARG A 41 -12.32 0.18 -13.66
CA ARG A 41 -11.06 -0.51 -13.35
C ARG A 41 -9.92 0.50 -13.49
N THR A 42 -9.01 0.53 -12.52
CA THR A 42 -7.76 1.30 -12.62
C THR A 42 -6.63 0.52 -11.97
N SER A 43 -5.44 0.63 -12.55
CA SER A 43 -4.22 0.12 -11.89
C SER A 43 -3.81 1.07 -10.77
N LEU A 44 -3.33 0.52 -9.67
CA LEU A 44 -2.89 1.27 -8.51
C LEU A 44 -1.58 0.69 -7.98
N THR A 45 -0.60 1.57 -7.78
CA THR A 45 0.68 1.25 -7.12
C THR A 45 0.65 1.86 -5.73
N ILE A 46 0.81 1.06 -4.69
CA ILE A 46 0.80 1.46 -3.28
C ILE A 46 2.25 1.50 -2.80
N GLY A 47 2.64 2.57 -2.12
CA GLY A 47 4.03 2.77 -1.70
C GLY A 47 4.94 3.24 -2.83
N GLY A 48 6.25 3.12 -2.60
CA GLY A 48 7.30 3.57 -3.53
C GLY A 48 8.53 2.68 -3.48
N GLY A 49 9.43 2.89 -4.44
CA GLY A 49 10.74 2.22 -4.43
C GLY A 49 11.67 2.86 -3.40
N ARG A 50 12.72 2.15 -2.99
CA ARG A 50 13.70 2.65 -2.00
C ARG A 50 14.24 4.04 -2.36
N ASN A 51 14.53 4.27 -3.64
CA ASN A 51 15.08 5.52 -4.19
C ASN A 51 14.04 6.40 -4.90
N SER A 52 12.75 6.05 -4.80
CA SER A 52 11.66 6.83 -5.35
C SER A 52 10.43 6.67 -4.44
N PRO A 53 10.49 7.21 -3.22
CA PRO A 53 9.38 7.13 -2.28
C PRO A 53 8.16 7.83 -2.90
N SER A 54 7.01 7.22 -2.70
CA SER A 54 5.74 7.78 -3.16
C SER A 54 4.63 7.28 -2.28
N VAL A 55 3.64 8.13 -2.06
CA VAL A 55 2.39 7.78 -1.38
C VAL A 55 1.27 7.82 -2.41
N THR A 56 0.39 6.84 -2.33
CA THR A 56 -0.83 6.81 -3.13
C THR A 56 -2.00 7.14 -2.23
N GLY A 57 -2.99 7.81 -2.78
CA GLY A 57 -4.16 8.18 -2.02
C GLY A 57 -5.34 8.54 -2.88
N TYR A 58 -6.40 9.00 -2.23
CA TYR A 58 -7.66 9.33 -2.85
C TYR A 58 -8.13 10.72 -2.47
N CYS A 59 -8.63 11.45 -3.46
CA CYS A 59 -9.21 12.78 -3.29
C CYS A 59 -10.73 12.68 -3.43
N MET A 60 -11.48 12.97 -2.36
CA MET A 60 -12.93 12.80 -2.35
C MET A 60 -13.63 13.81 -3.25
N SER A 61 -13.20 15.08 -3.21
CA SER A 61 -13.82 16.13 -4.04
C SER A 61 -13.61 15.88 -5.53
N GLN A 62 -12.43 15.41 -5.90
CA GLN A 62 -12.03 15.16 -7.30
C GLN A 62 -12.40 13.75 -7.77
N ARG A 63 -12.85 12.89 -6.85
CA ARG A 63 -13.17 11.47 -7.08
C ARG A 63 -12.10 10.74 -7.88
N GLN A 64 -10.84 10.83 -7.46
CA GLN A 64 -9.74 10.21 -8.18
C GLN A 64 -8.65 9.70 -7.24
N PHE A 65 -7.98 8.65 -7.70
CA PHE A 65 -6.73 8.18 -7.11
C PHE A 65 -5.59 9.05 -7.61
N ILE A 66 -4.70 9.44 -6.71
CA ILE A 66 -3.49 10.18 -7.03
C ILE A 66 -2.29 9.48 -6.44
N ARG A 67 -1.12 9.73 -7.02
CA ARG A 67 0.17 9.29 -6.50
C ARG A 67 1.09 10.49 -6.41
N VAL A 68 1.59 10.73 -5.21
CA VAL A 68 2.49 11.84 -4.89
C VAL A 68 3.89 11.26 -4.73
N LYS A 69 4.83 11.79 -5.52
CA LYS A 69 6.26 11.50 -5.33
C LYS A 69 6.75 12.28 -4.13
N LEU A 70 7.51 11.63 -3.26
CA LEU A 70 8.07 12.21 -2.05
C LEU A 70 9.55 12.50 -2.23
N ASP A 71 10.08 13.44 -1.47
CA ASP A 71 11.51 13.70 -1.45
C ASP A 71 12.23 12.69 -0.54
N SER A 72 11.55 12.22 0.52
CA SER A 72 12.09 11.25 1.45
C SER A 72 11.04 10.30 2.04
N TRP A 73 11.47 9.15 2.54
CA TRP A 73 10.60 8.24 3.30
C TRP A 73 10.10 8.84 4.62
N LYS A 74 10.70 9.93 5.12
CA LYS A 74 10.23 10.64 6.32
C LYS A 74 8.87 11.29 6.09
N GLU A 75 8.54 11.62 4.85
CA GLU A 75 7.25 12.23 4.47
C GLU A 75 6.13 11.20 4.25
N TYR A 76 6.45 9.91 4.22
CA TYR A 76 5.50 8.87 3.79
C TYR A 76 4.20 8.84 4.59
N ARG A 77 4.27 9.15 5.90
CA ARG A 77 3.11 9.21 6.80
C ARG A 77 2.69 10.63 7.18
N GLN A 78 3.28 11.64 6.55
CA GLN A 78 2.86 13.03 6.76
C GLN A 78 1.55 13.32 6.00
N PRO A 79 0.79 14.34 6.39
CA PRO A 79 -0.39 14.76 5.64
C PRO A 79 -0.01 15.23 4.23
N HIS A 80 -0.74 14.73 3.23
CA HIS A 80 -0.58 15.11 1.82
C HIS A 80 -1.87 15.74 1.29
N PHE A 81 -1.75 16.61 0.30
CA PHE A 81 -2.88 17.36 -0.24
C PHE A 81 -3.23 16.95 -1.67
N CYS A 82 -4.50 17.06 -2.00
CA CYS A 82 -5.02 16.85 -3.33
C CYS A 82 -4.59 17.98 -4.29
N PRO A 83 -4.31 17.68 -5.58
CA PRO A 83 -3.65 18.64 -6.48
C PRO A 83 -4.49 19.88 -6.81
N ARG A 84 -5.81 19.82 -6.65
CA ARG A 84 -6.74 20.93 -6.92
C ARG A 84 -7.42 21.44 -5.65
N GLY A 85 -6.65 21.75 -4.60
CA GLY A 85 -7.19 22.43 -3.42
C GLY A 85 -6.37 22.22 -2.16
N LYS A 86 -7.03 22.50 -1.02
CA LYS A 86 -6.49 22.27 0.33
C LYS A 86 -7.08 21.01 0.99
N GLU A 87 -7.79 20.20 0.22
CA GLU A 87 -8.32 18.92 0.70
C GLU A 87 -7.16 17.98 1.02
N LEU A 88 -7.21 17.38 2.22
CA LEU A 88 -6.29 16.31 2.58
C LEU A 88 -6.58 15.07 1.76
N MET A 89 -5.53 14.54 1.13
CA MET A 89 -5.57 13.26 0.46
C MET A 89 -5.76 12.16 1.51
N ILE A 90 -6.70 11.24 1.25
CA ILE A 90 -6.84 10.01 2.05
C ILE A 90 -5.72 9.06 1.63
N PRO A 91 -4.73 8.75 2.49
CA PRO A 91 -3.64 7.86 2.12
C PRO A 91 -4.14 6.42 1.96
N ILE A 92 -3.53 5.69 1.02
CA ILE A 92 -3.74 4.27 0.76
C ILE A 92 -2.38 3.60 1.01
N TYR A 93 -2.29 2.82 2.08
CA TYR A 93 -1.11 2.08 2.49
C TYR A 93 -1.23 0.57 2.20
N GLY A 94 -2.45 0.07 2.01
CA GLY A 94 -2.75 -1.29 1.62
C GLY A 94 -3.97 -1.38 0.70
N GLY A 95 -4.11 -2.52 0.02
CA GLY A 95 -5.26 -2.76 -0.88
C GLY A 95 -6.60 -2.68 -0.16
N GLU A 96 -6.66 -3.01 1.14
CA GLU A 96 -7.86 -2.88 1.97
C GLU A 96 -8.34 -1.43 2.13
N ASP A 97 -7.45 -0.43 2.06
CA ASP A 97 -7.80 0.98 2.28
C ASP A 97 -8.69 1.54 1.15
N VAL A 98 -8.75 0.86 0.00
CA VAL A 98 -9.67 1.26 -1.08
C VAL A 98 -11.12 0.93 -0.74
N ARG A 99 -11.35 0.04 0.23
CA ARG A 99 -12.69 -0.36 0.66
C ARG A 99 -13.38 0.82 1.31
N GLY A 100 -14.60 1.09 0.87
CA GLY A 100 -15.40 2.20 1.41
C GLY A 100 -15.14 3.55 0.75
N LEU A 101 -14.11 3.68 -0.10
CA LEU A 101 -13.96 4.84 -0.98
C LEU A 101 -15.05 4.81 -2.08
N PRO A 102 -15.59 5.98 -2.45
CA PRO A 102 -16.57 6.05 -3.53
C PRO A 102 -15.89 5.74 -4.87
N CYS A 103 -16.57 4.99 -5.74
CA CYS A 103 -16.08 4.77 -7.09
C CYS A 103 -15.99 6.11 -7.87
N PRO A 104 -14.84 6.42 -8.50
CA PRO A 104 -14.68 7.59 -9.36
C PRO A 104 -15.77 7.78 -10.41
N ARG A 105 -16.26 6.66 -10.98
CA ARG A 105 -17.25 6.68 -12.05
C ARG A 105 -18.69 6.77 -11.54
N CYS A 106 -19.09 5.92 -10.58
CA CYS A 106 -20.50 5.80 -10.16
C CYS A 106 -20.81 6.28 -8.74
N GLY A 107 -19.80 6.73 -7.98
CA GLY A 107 -19.95 7.21 -6.60
C GLY A 107 -20.26 6.12 -5.55
N ARG A 108 -20.62 4.90 -5.95
CA ARG A 108 -20.91 3.81 -5.01
C ARG A 108 -19.65 3.32 -4.31
N ARG A 109 -19.76 3.01 -3.01
CA ARG A 109 -18.67 2.50 -2.16
C ARG A 109 -18.51 0.98 -2.29
N THR A 110 -18.26 0.53 -3.52
CA THR A 110 -18.16 -0.90 -3.89
C THR A 110 -16.80 -1.23 -4.50
N LEU A 111 -15.80 -0.37 -4.28
CA LEU A 111 -14.45 -0.61 -4.75
C LEU A 111 -13.83 -1.81 -4.03
N ARG A 112 -13.07 -2.60 -4.78
CA ARG A 112 -12.28 -3.74 -4.31
C ARG A 112 -10.89 -3.64 -4.92
N TYR A 113 -9.89 -4.12 -4.20
CA TYR A 113 -8.53 -4.22 -4.68
C TYR A 113 -8.22 -5.68 -5.05
N GLU A 114 -7.74 -5.88 -6.27
CA GLU A 114 -7.24 -7.15 -6.79
C GLU A 114 -5.72 -7.05 -6.85
N ARG A 115 -5.03 -7.65 -5.87
CA ARG A 115 -3.56 -7.69 -5.85
C ARG A 115 -3.07 -8.46 -7.08
N ARG A 116 -2.17 -7.86 -7.86
CA ARG A 116 -1.44 -8.59 -8.89
C ARG A 116 -0.20 -9.17 -8.24
N LEU A 117 -0.16 -10.49 -8.07
CA LEU A 117 1.07 -11.19 -7.70
C LEU A 117 2.07 -10.92 -8.83
N MET A 118 3.11 -10.13 -8.55
CA MET A 118 4.27 -10.07 -9.43
C MET A 118 5.15 -11.25 -9.03
N PHE A 119 5.13 -12.30 -9.85
CA PHE A 119 6.20 -13.28 -9.86
C PHE A 119 7.32 -12.63 -10.67
N ASP A 120 8.38 -12.23 -9.97
CA ASP A 120 9.65 -11.85 -10.62
C ASP A 120 10.26 -13.07 -11.33
#